data_AF-A0A8T1P066-F1
#
_entry.id   AF-A0A8T1P066-F1
#
_cell.length_a   1.000
_cell.length_b   1.000
_cell.length_c   1.000
_cell.angle_alpha   90.00
_cell.angle_beta   90.00
_cell.angle_gamma   90.00
#
_symmetry.space_group_name_H-M   'P 1'
#
loop_
_entity.id
_entity.type
_entity.pdbx_description
1 polymer ?
#
loop_
_entity_poly.entity_id
_entity_poly.type
_entity_poly.pdbx_seq_one_letter_code
_entity_poly.pdbx_strand_id
1 'polypeptide(L)'
;MERSLWGHLPLLVMSNSKDSVEYILQALWRTRKTGLDAADRLVIREMLQLQHDSDLDPLLVCLRMLIRRCVYENVSKDDIQKLFPSEVLPELQRLLTLLLQKFQREWREDLLKDQVSLPRLKAMTWNMANQNTESADPMAVIDLKLQNDAQSHSGELDVKFQLAKDTLEMMLSSMYCILDQLSDLDETSNRRSSQETNMI
;
A
#
# COMPACT_ATOMS: atom_id res chain seq x y z
N MET A 1 26.58 -0.37 22.63
CA MET A 1 26.39 -1.77 22.16
C MET A 1 25.08 -1.76 21.40
N GLU A 2 25.14 -1.66 20.08
CA GLU A 2 23.94 -1.64 19.23
C GLU A 2 23.24 -2.98 19.39
N ARG A 3 22.07 -2.99 20.05
CA ARG A 3 21.22 -4.17 20.04
C ARG A 3 20.84 -4.40 18.59
N SER A 4 21.10 -5.60 18.07
CA SER A 4 20.58 -5.99 16.76
C SER A 4 19.09 -5.71 16.73
N LEU A 5 18.55 -5.36 15.56
CA LEU A 5 17.12 -5.03 15.39
C LEU A 5 16.24 -6.04 16.15
N TRP A 6 16.53 -7.33 15.97
CA TRP A 6 15.82 -8.47 16.54
C TRP A 6 15.96 -8.67 18.06
N GLY A 7 16.89 -7.97 18.71
CA GLY A 7 17.16 -8.08 20.15
C GLY A 7 16.00 -7.70 21.06
N HIS A 8 14.93 -7.10 20.51
CA HIS A 8 13.72 -6.73 21.25
C HIS A 8 12.58 -7.74 21.10
N LEU A 9 12.67 -8.68 20.14
CA LEU A 9 11.66 -9.74 19.99
C LEU A 9 11.47 -10.60 21.25
N PRO A 10 12.51 -10.91 22.06
CA PRO A 10 12.32 -11.66 23.30
C PRO A 10 11.35 -11.02 24.29
N LEU A 11 11.04 -9.72 24.18
CA LEU A 11 10.03 -9.07 25.00
C LEU A 11 8.63 -9.69 24.83
N LEU A 12 8.35 -10.32 23.67
CA LEU A 12 7.09 -11.04 23.46
C LEU A 12 6.93 -12.25 24.37
N VAL A 13 8.01 -12.81 24.90
CA VAL A 13 7.94 -13.91 25.87
C VAL A 13 7.33 -13.44 27.19
N MET A 14 7.38 -12.13 27.49
CA MET A 14 6.72 -11.55 28.65
C MET A 14 5.19 -11.50 28.51
N SER A 15 4.66 -11.73 27.31
CA SER A 15 3.22 -11.83 27.12
C SER A 15 2.68 -13.09 27.81
N ASN A 16 1.58 -12.93 28.53
CA ASN A 16 0.98 -14.02 29.31
C ASN A 16 0.32 -15.10 28.43
N SER A 17 0.20 -14.89 27.11
CA SER A 17 -0.46 -15.83 26.21
C SER A 17 -0.10 -15.60 24.73
N LYS A 18 -0.31 -16.65 23.92
CA LYS A 18 -0.33 -16.55 22.45
C LYS A 18 -1.31 -15.50 21.96
N ASP A 19 -2.46 -15.37 22.61
CA ASP A 19 -3.53 -14.45 22.20
C ASP A 19 -3.11 -12.98 22.35
N SER A 20 -2.25 -12.66 23.32
CA SER A 20 -1.67 -11.32 23.44
C SER A 20 -0.74 -11.00 22.26
N VAL A 21 0.12 -11.93 21.85
CA VAL A 21 0.99 -11.74 20.66
C VAL A 21 0.14 -11.60 19.40
N GLU A 22 -0.92 -12.41 19.30
CA GLU A 22 -1.88 -12.34 18.21
C GLU A 22 -2.56 -10.96 18.13
N TYR A 23 -3.07 -10.46 19.25
CA TYR A 23 -3.67 -9.13 19.34
C TYR A 23 -2.70 -8.04 18.90
N ILE A 24 -1.44 -8.09 19.37
CA ILE A 24 -0.41 -7.11 18.98
C ILE A 24 -0.24 -7.10 17.46
N LEU A 25 -0.07 -8.27 16.83
CA LEU A 25 0.10 -8.38 15.38
C LEU A 25 -1.10 -7.82 14.61
N GLN A 26 -2.32 -8.12 15.05
CA GLN A 26 -3.55 -7.58 14.45
C GLN A 26 -3.66 -6.07 14.61
N ALA A 27 -3.34 -5.53 15.79
CA ALA A 27 -3.34 -4.10 16.05
C ALA A 27 -2.34 -3.38 15.14
N LEU A 28 -1.13 -3.95 14.97
CA LEU A 28 -0.12 -3.42 14.05
C LEU A 28 -0.59 -3.42 12.60
N TRP A 29 -1.29 -4.47 12.15
CA TRP A 29 -1.83 -4.53 10.81
C TRP A 29 -2.98 -3.52 10.58
N ARG A 30 -3.93 -3.47 11.52
CA ARG A 30 -5.07 -2.54 11.47
C ARG A 30 -4.61 -1.09 11.39
N THR A 31 -3.58 -0.75 12.16
CA THR A 31 -3.02 0.60 12.26
C THR A 31 -1.88 0.86 11.28
N ARG A 32 -1.69 0.03 10.24
CA ARG A 32 -0.56 0.14 9.29
C ARG A 32 -0.47 1.48 8.55
N LYS A 33 -1.61 2.16 8.33
CA LYS A 33 -1.71 3.45 7.63
C LYS A 33 -1.65 4.67 8.56
N THR A 34 -2.10 4.51 9.81
CA THR A 34 -2.33 5.62 10.75
C THR A 34 -1.33 5.66 11.91
N GLY A 35 -0.65 4.56 12.18
CA GLY A 35 0.11 4.37 13.42
C GLY A 35 -0.78 3.97 14.59
N LEU A 36 -0.17 3.45 15.66
CA LEU A 36 -0.88 3.11 16.90
C LEU A 36 -1.16 4.39 17.69
N ASP A 37 -2.37 4.50 18.21
CA ASP A 37 -2.73 5.56 19.15
C ASP A 37 -2.23 5.27 20.58
N ALA A 38 -2.43 6.22 21.47
CA ALA A 38 -1.97 6.12 22.86
C ALA A 38 -2.66 4.98 23.64
N ALA A 39 -3.92 4.66 23.31
CA ALA A 39 -4.69 3.63 24.01
C ALA A 39 -4.20 2.23 23.61
N ASP A 40 -4.06 1.96 22.31
CA ASP A 40 -3.49 0.71 21.80
C ASP A 40 -2.05 0.51 22.33
N ARG A 41 -1.24 1.59 22.40
CA ARG A 41 0.11 1.55 22.98
C ARG A 41 0.10 1.16 24.46
N LEU A 42 -0.83 1.69 25.24
CA LEU A 42 -0.97 1.38 26.67
C LEU A 42 -1.35 -0.10 26.85
N VAL A 43 -2.34 -0.59 26.10
CA VAL A 43 -2.78 -1.99 26.16
C VAL A 43 -1.63 -2.94 25.85
N ILE A 44 -0.85 -2.67 24.79
CA ILE A 44 0.30 -3.51 24.42
C ILE A 44 1.37 -3.49 25.53
N ARG A 45 1.59 -2.33 26.15
CA ARG A 45 2.55 -2.19 27.26
C ARG A 45 2.14 -3.01 28.47
N GLU A 46 0.87 -2.97 28.85
CA GLU A 46 0.31 -3.75 29.96
C GLU A 46 0.41 -5.25 29.68
N MET A 47 0.08 -5.68 28.45
CA MET A 47 0.21 -7.08 28.03
C MET A 47 1.63 -7.62 28.13
N LEU A 48 2.62 -6.78 27.79
CA LEU A 48 4.04 -7.12 27.80
C LEU A 48 4.74 -6.78 29.13
N GLN A 49 4.02 -6.21 30.09
CA GLN A 49 4.52 -5.80 31.41
C GLN A 49 5.76 -4.89 31.32
N LEU A 50 5.81 -4.01 30.30
CA LEU A 50 6.97 -3.15 30.06
C LEU A 50 6.93 -1.91 30.98
N GLN A 51 8.07 -1.60 31.60
CA GLN A 51 8.20 -0.44 32.50
C GLN A 51 8.42 0.89 31.76
N HIS A 52 8.95 0.84 30.53
CA HIS A 52 9.30 2.04 29.76
C HIS A 52 8.85 1.94 28.29
N ASP A 53 8.44 3.09 27.75
CA ASP A 53 8.08 3.27 26.33
C ASP A 53 9.26 3.01 25.39
N SER A 54 10.48 3.22 25.88
CA SER A 54 11.72 3.09 25.11
C SER A 54 11.95 1.70 24.54
N ASP A 55 11.44 0.66 25.20
CA ASP A 55 11.56 -0.73 24.74
C ASP A 55 10.44 -1.14 23.78
N LEU A 56 9.32 -0.41 23.79
CA LEU A 56 8.15 -0.72 22.96
C LEU A 56 8.41 -0.38 21.50
N ASP A 57 8.94 0.81 21.21
CA ASP A 57 9.10 1.26 19.82
C ASP A 57 10.01 0.34 18.98
N PRO A 58 11.20 -0.09 19.45
CA PRO A 58 12.03 -1.04 18.73
C PRO A 58 11.34 -2.39 18.48
N LEU A 59 10.57 -2.90 19.45
CA LEU A 59 9.78 -4.12 19.28
C LEU A 59 8.72 -3.96 18.18
N LEU A 60 7.98 -2.85 18.20
CA LEU A 60 6.95 -2.58 17.19
C LEU A 60 7.56 -2.45 15.79
N VAL A 61 8.77 -1.89 15.67
CA VAL A 61 9.49 -1.83 14.40
C VAL A 61 9.82 -3.24 13.88
N CYS A 62 10.33 -4.13 14.75
CA CYS A 62 10.62 -5.52 14.37
C CYS A 62 9.39 -6.24 13.82
N LEU A 63 8.27 -6.12 14.54
CA LEU A 63 7.03 -6.78 14.17
C LEU A 63 6.45 -6.19 12.88
N ARG A 64 6.49 -4.87 12.70
CA ARG A 64 6.07 -4.23 11.45
C ARG A 64 6.92 -4.68 10.26
N MET A 65 8.23 -4.86 10.45
CA MET A 65 9.09 -5.40 9.40
C MET A 65 8.73 -6.83 9.03
N LEU A 66 8.52 -7.71 10.03
CA LEU A 66 8.09 -9.09 9.79
C LEU A 66 6.76 -9.17 9.04
N ILE A 67 5.78 -8.38 9.48
CA ILE A 67 4.48 -8.27 8.80
C ILE A 67 4.68 -7.82 7.35
N ARG A 68 5.50 -6.79 7.11
CA ARG A 68 5.76 -6.31 5.74
C ARG A 68 6.41 -7.37 4.87
N ARG A 69 7.47 -8.03 5.34
CA ARG A 69 8.13 -9.09 4.57
C ARG A 69 7.19 -10.26 4.29
N CYS A 70 6.42 -10.70 5.29
CA CYS A 70 5.48 -11.79 5.15
C CYS A 70 4.37 -11.51 4.12
N VAL A 71 3.85 -10.29 4.10
CA VAL A 71 2.68 -9.93 3.28
C VAL A 71 3.09 -9.45 1.88
N TYR A 72 4.06 -8.54 1.78
CA TYR A 72 4.40 -7.84 0.52
C TYR A 72 5.41 -8.59 -0.36
N GLU A 73 6.35 -9.36 0.21
CA GLU A 73 7.44 -9.98 -0.56
C GLU A 73 7.05 -11.35 -1.18
N ASN A 74 5.76 -11.64 -1.33
CA ASN A 74 5.25 -12.90 -1.90
C ASN A 74 5.83 -14.19 -1.29
N VAL A 75 6.34 -14.13 -0.06
CA VAL A 75 6.97 -15.25 0.66
C VAL A 75 5.99 -16.42 0.77
N SER A 76 6.45 -17.63 0.44
CA SER A 76 5.66 -18.85 0.62
C SER A 76 5.48 -19.16 2.10
N LYS A 77 4.46 -19.97 2.47
CA LYS A 77 4.26 -20.33 3.88
C LYS A 77 5.48 -21.00 4.48
N ASP A 78 6.14 -21.85 3.72
CA ASP A 78 7.30 -22.63 4.16
C ASP A 78 8.56 -21.76 4.31
N ASP A 79 8.62 -20.62 3.61
CA ASP A 79 9.74 -19.69 3.64
C ASP A 79 9.65 -18.64 4.75
N ILE A 80 8.49 -18.49 5.43
CA ILE A 80 8.34 -17.51 6.52
C ILE A 80 9.36 -17.74 7.65
N GLN A 81 9.71 -19.01 7.92
CA GLN A 81 10.72 -19.32 8.93
C GLN A 81 12.10 -18.76 8.59
N LYS A 82 12.41 -18.54 7.30
CA LYS A 82 13.69 -17.99 6.82
C LYS A 82 13.78 -16.47 7.03
N LEU A 83 12.68 -15.80 7.42
CA LEU A 83 12.67 -14.36 7.70
C LEU A 83 13.37 -14.01 9.02
N PHE A 84 13.55 -14.98 9.91
CA PHE A 84 14.13 -14.80 11.23
C PHE A 84 15.61 -15.20 11.21
N PRO A 85 16.50 -14.38 11.77
CA PRO A 85 17.90 -14.74 11.88
C PRO A 85 18.13 -15.66 13.10
N SER A 86 19.31 -16.26 13.18
CA SER A 86 19.62 -17.29 14.19
C SER A 86 19.69 -16.78 15.63
N GLU A 87 19.71 -15.46 15.85
CA GLU A 87 19.68 -14.86 17.18
C GLU A 87 18.29 -14.89 17.83
N VAL A 88 17.23 -15.16 17.05
CA VAL A 88 15.86 -15.25 17.57
C VAL A 88 15.63 -16.63 18.16
N LEU A 89 15.06 -16.68 19.37
CA LEU A 89 14.75 -17.94 20.05
C LEU A 89 13.83 -18.83 19.19
N PRO A 90 14.12 -20.14 19.06
CA PRO A 90 13.33 -21.04 18.20
C PRO A 90 11.84 -21.10 18.54
N GLU A 91 11.49 -21.04 19.83
CA GLU A 91 10.08 -21.05 20.26
C GLU A 91 9.33 -19.81 19.77
N LEU A 92 9.98 -18.64 19.84
CA LEU A 92 9.40 -17.39 19.38
C LEU A 92 9.30 -17.36 17.85
N GLN A 93 10.32 -17.86 17.15
CA GLN A 93 10.29 -18.04 15.71
C GLN A 93 9.11 -18.93 15.29
N ARG A 94 8.88 -20.05 15.98
CA ARG A 94 7.76 -20.95 15.73
C ARG A 94 6.40 -20.27 15.95
N LEU A 95 6.26 -19.56 17.07
CA LEU A 95 5.05 -18.80 17.41
C LEU A 95 4.73 -17.73 16.35
N LEU A 96 5.71 -16.89 16.03
CA LEU A 96 5.55 -15.81 15.05
C LEU A 96 5.30 -16.37 13.65
N THR A 97 6.00 -17.43 13.25
CA THR A 97 5.74 -18.11 11.97
C THR A 97 4.29 -18.58 11.89
N LEU A 98 3.79 -19.25 12.93
CA LEU A 98 2.42 -19.76 12.97
C LEU A 98 1.39 -18.63 12.85
N LEU A 99 1.58 -17.53 13.59
CA LEU A 99 0.67 -16.39 13.55
C LEU A 99 0.74 -15.64 12.21
N LEU A 100 1.94 -15.42 11.67
CA LEU A 100 2.11 -14.78 10.37
C LEU A 100 1.48 -15.63 9.25
N GLN A 101 1.69 -16.95 9.24
CA GLN A 101 1.04 -17.87 8.30
C GLN A 101 -0.50 -17.85 8.41
N LYS A 102 -1.03 -17.70 9.63
CA LYS A 102 -2.48 -17.60 9.89
C LYS A 102 -3.07 -16.35 9.23
N PHE A 103 -2.41 -15.20 9.38
CA PHE A 103 -2.93 -13.92 8.90
C PHE A 103 -2.55 -13.56 7.46
N GLN A 104 -1.54 -14.21 6.90
CA GLN A 104 -0.97 -13.84 5.60
C GLN A 104 -2.02 -13.70 4.49
N ARG A 105 -2.99 -14.63 4.40
CA ARG A 105 -4.02 -14.60 3.36
C ARG A 105 -4.93 -13.39 3.51
N GLU A 106 -5.49 -13.20 4.70
CA GLU A 106 -6.40 -12.10 5.03
C GLU A 106 -5.72 -10.75 4.78
N TRP A 107 -4.48 -10.59 5.24
CA TRP A 107 -3.73 -9.35 5.06
C TRP A 107 -3.37 -9.08 3.60
N ARG A 108 -3.12 -10.11 2.78
CA ARG A 108 -2.96 -9.92 1.33
C ARG A 108 -4.25 -9.46 0.67
N GLU A 109 -5.39 -10.02 1.06
CA GLU A 109 -6.70 -9.58 0.55
C GLU A 109 -6.99 -8.13 0.95
N ASP A 110 -6.64 -7.74 2.18
CA ASP A 110 -6.73 -6.35 2.64
C ASP A 110 -5.85 -5.42 1.80
N LEU A 111 -4.65 -5.85 1.37
CA LEU A 111 -3.83 -5.06 0.46
C LEU A 111 -4.45 -4.92 -0.92
N LEU A 112 -5.08 -5.98 -1.43
CA LEU A 112 -5.79 -5.92 -2.71
C LEU A 112 -6.98 -4.94 -2.64
N LYS A 113 -7.67 -4.87 -1.50
CA LYS A 113 -8.73 -3.87 -1.25
C LYS A 113 -8.16 -2.46 -1.05
N ASP A 114 -6.98 -2.35 -0.45
CA ASP A 114 -6.29 -1.08 -0.22
C ASP A 114 -5.70 -0.48 -1.50
N GLN A 115 -5.43 -1.30 -2.52
CA GLN A 115 -5.07 -0.79 -3.83
C GLN A 115 -6.25 0.02 -4.33
N VAL A 116 -6.12 1.34 -4.22
CA VAL A 116 -6.99 2.29 -4.89
C VAL A 116 -6.91 1.93 -6.36
N SER A 117 -7.90 1.21 -6.85
CA SER A 117 -8.02 0.98 -8.27
C SER A 117 -8.30 2.32 -8.90
N LEU A 118 -7.26 2.89 -9.49
CA LEU A 118 -7.44 4.02 -10.37
C LEU A 118 -8.31 3.53 -11.53
N PRO A 119 -9.49 4.11 -11.72
CA PRO A 119 -10.33 3.74 -12.84
C PRO A 119 -9.55 4.00 -14.14
N ARG A 120 -9.52 3.02 -15.03
CA ARG A 120 -8.85 3.12 -16.31
C ARG A 120 -9.85 3.59 -17.35
N LEU A 121 -9.46 4.54 -18.18
CA LEU A 121 -10.25 4.91 -19.35
C LEU A 121 -10.24 3.76 -20.35
N LYS A 122 -11.41 3.19 -20.64
CA LYS A 122 -11.61 2.07 -21.57
C LYS A 122 -12.07 2.55 -22.94
N ALA A 123 -12.96 3.53 -22.97
CA ALA A 123 -13.44 4.15 -24.20
C ALA A 123 -13.79 5.61 -23.97
N MET A 124 -13.69 6.41 -25.02
CA MET A 124 -14.11 7.80 -25.05
C MET A 124 -14.88 8.04 -26.35
N THR A 125 -16.09 8.60 -26.25
CA THR A 125 -16.87 9.05 -27.40
C THR A 125 -17.20 10.53 -27.24
N TRP A 126 -17.37 11.22 -28.36
CA TRP A 126 -17.68 12.65 -28.36
C TRP A 126 -18.76 12.95 -29.38
N ASN A 127 -19.61 13.94 -29.07
CA ASN A 127 -20.66 14.45 -29.95
C ASN A 127 -20.76 15.97 -29.79
N MET A 128 -21.21 16.70 -30.80
CA MET A 128 -21.57 18.11 -30.61
C MET A 128 -22.93 18.21 -29.93
N ALA A 129 -23.08 19.15 -29.00
CA ALA A 129 -24.38 19.45 -28.42
C ALA A 129 -25.32 19.95 -29.51
N ASN A 130 -26.54 19.41 -29.57
CA ASN A 130 -27.56 19.85 -30.53
C ASN A 130 -28.04 21.25 -30.12
N GLN A 131 -27.57 22.26 -30.86
CA GLN A 131 -27.95 23.65 -30.65
C GLN A 131 -29.16 23.97 -31.51
N ASN A 132 -30.37 23.95 -30.92
CA ASN A 132 -31.61 24.29 -31.62
C ASN A 132 -31.87 25.81 -31.71
N THR A 133 -30.84 26.64 -31.53
CA THR A 133 -30.94 28.11 -31.54
C THR A 133 -29.67 28.73 -32.13
N GLU A 134 -29.83 29.64 -33.10
CA GLU A 134 -28.79 30.28 -33.92
C GLU A 134 -27.75 31.15 -33.16
N SER A 135 -27.71 31.12 -31.82
CA SER A 135 -26.86 32.01 -31.01
C SER A 135 -26.15 31.35 -29.82
N ALA A 136 -26.13 30.01 -29.75
CA ALA A 136 -25.44 29.33 -28.66
C ALA A 136 -24.02 28.89 -29.08
N ASP A 137 -23.05 29.05 -28.16
CA ASP A 137 -21.65 28.67 -28.40
C ASP A 137 -21.51 27.14 -28.55
N PRO A 138 -20.76 26.65 -29.55
CA PRO A 138 -20.61 25.22 -29.78
C PRO A 138 -19.97 24.52 -28.57
N MET A 139 -20.72 23.58 -27.98
CA MET A 139 -20.25 22.74 -26.88
C MET A 139 -20.06 21.30 -27.34
N ALA A 140 -18.93 20.71 -26.97
CA ALA A 140 -18.66 19.29 -27.16
C ALA A 140 -19.17 18.50 -25.95
N VAL A 141 -19.91 17.44 -26.21
CA VAL A 141 -20.35 16.45 -25.22
C VAL A 141 -19.36 15.29 -25.25
N ILE A 142 -18.71 15.02 -24.13
CA ILE A 142 -17.75 13.93 -23.97
C ILE A 142 -18.35 12.87 -23.05
N ASP A 143 -18.29 11.62 -23.50
CA ASP A 143 -18.68 10.44 -22.75
C ASP A 143 -17.42 9.57 -22.53
N LEU A 144 -17.06 9.33 -21.27
CA LEU A 144 -15.95 8.47 -20.87
C LEU A 144 -16.49 7.18 -20.25
N LYS A 145 -15.96 6.04 -20.70
CA LYS A 145 -16.19 4.74 -20.07
C LYS A 145 -14.99 4.36 -19.23
N LEU A 146 -15.20 4.21 -17.93
CA LEU A 146 -14.17 3.89 -16.96
C LEU A 146 -14.34 2.44 -16.46
N GLN A 147 -13.22 1.71 -16.39
CA GLN A 147 -13.15 0.35 -15.89
C GLN A 147 -12.40 0.31 -14.56
N ASN A 148 -12.96 -0.41 -13.60
CA ASN A 148 -12.33 -0.65 -12.31
C ASN A 148 -11.85 -2.12 -12.23
N ASP A 149 -10.52 -2.31 -12.18
CA ASP A 149 -9.89 -3.64 -12.22
C ASP A 149 -9.86 -4.36 -10.85
N ALA A 150 -10.30 -3.72 -9.75
CA ALA A 150 -10.17 -4.30 -8.39
C ALA A 150 -11.28 -5.27 -7.97
N GLN A 151 -12.33 -5.50 -8.77
CA GLN A 151 -13.43 -6.37 -8.36
C GLN A 151 -13.83 -7.39 -9.44
N SER A 152 -14.07 -8.62 -8.97
CA SER A 152 -14.71 -9.73 -9.69
C SER A 152 -16.10 -9.40 -10.26
N HIS A 153 -16.61 -8.21 -9.96
CA HIS A 153 -17.73 -7.56 -10.61
C HIS A 153 -17.23 -6.28 -11.28
N SER A 154 -16.83 -6.38 -12.55
CA SER A 154 -16.43 -5.24 -13.38
C SER A 154 -17.62 -4.29 -13.58
N GLY A 155 -17.78 -3.30 -12.69
CA GLY A 155 -18.71 -2.19 -12.91
C GLY A 155 -18.10 -1.18 -13.87
N GLU A 156 -18.69 -1.04 -15.06
CA GLU A 156 -18.35 0.05 -15.99
C GLU A 156 -19.02 1.35 -15.47
N LEU A 157 -18.23 2.40 -15.30
CA LEU A 157 -18.72 3.72 -14.91
C LEU A 157 -18.71 4.64 -16.13
N ASP A 158 -19.89 5.13 -16.51
CA ASP A 158 -20.04 6.12 -17.57
C ASP A 158 -20.05 7.54 -16.98
N VAL A 159 -19.13 8.38 -17.44
CA VAL A 159 -19.02 9.79 -17.05
C VAL A 159 -19.28 10.67 -18.26
N LYS A 160 -20.27 11.56 -18.15
CA LYS A 160 -20.67 12.46 -19.24
C LYS A 160 -20.57 13.91 -18.81
N PHE A 161 -19.93 14.74 -19.63
CA PHE A 161 -19.79 16.17 -19.37
C PHE A 161 -19.74 16.96 -20.68
N GLN A 162 -19.89 18.28 -20.58
CA GLN A 162 -19.85 19.20 -21.71
C GLN A 162 -18.68 20.16 -21.56
N LEU A 163 -18.00 20.43 -22.66
CA LEU A 163 -16.88 21.38 -22.73
C LEU A 163 -17.17 22.44 -23.79
N ALA A 164 -16.91 23.70 -23.43
CA ALA A 164 -16.73 24.76 -24.41
C ALA A 164 -15.37 24.61 -25.11
N LYS A 165 -15.22 25.28 -26.26
CA LYS A 165 -13.99 25.27 -27.06
C LYS A 165 -12.74 25.60 -26.21
N ASP A 166 -12.79 26.69 -25.46
CA ASP A 166 -11.64 27.19 -24.70
C ASP A 166 -11.23 26.20 -23.60
N THR A 167 -12.21 25.55 -22.95
CA THR A 167 -11.96 24.52 -21.93
C THR A 167 -11.33 23.26 -22.54
N LEU A 168 -11.79 22.85 -23.72
CA LEU A 168 -11.20 21.72 -24.43
C LEU A 168 -9.75 22.01 -24.85
N GLU A 169 -9.46 23.24 -25.31
CA GLU A 169 -8.11 23.66 -25.67
C GLU A 169 -7.16 23.67 -24.45
N MET A 170 -7.63 24.16 -23.29
CA MET A 170 -6.89 24.07 -22.03
C MET A 170 -6.63 22.61 -21.61
N MET A 171 -7.63 21.73 -21.77
CA MET A 171 -7.50 20.31 -21.45
C MET A 171 -6.45 19.63 -22.34
N LEU A 172 -6.48 19.87 -23.65
CA LEU A 172 -5.50 19.34 -24.60
C LEU A 172 -4.09 19.85 -24.30
N SER A 173 -3.95 21.14 -23.99
CA SER A 173 -2.66 21.73 -23.61
C SER A 173 -2.07 21.07 -22.36
N SER A 174 -2.91 20.81 -21.36
CA SER A 174 -2.51 20.07 -20.16
C SER A 174 -2.12 18.63 -20.47
N MET A 175 -2.87 17.93 -21.34
CA MET A 175 -2.53 16.57 -21.77
C MET A 175 -1.18 16.51 -22.49
N TYR A 176 -0.87 17.46 -23.37
CA TYR A 176 0.44 17.54 -24.01
C TYR A 176 1.58 17.75 -22.98
N CYS A 177 1.36 18.61 -21.98
CA CYS A 177 2.32 18.80 -20.89
C CYS A 177 2.54 17.51 -20.08
N ILE A 178 1.48 16.74 -19.81
CA ILE A 178 1.59 15.45 -19.13
C ILE A 178 2.38 14.44 -20.00
N LEU A 179 2.12 14.41 -21.32
CA LEU A 179 2.86 13.53 -22.24
C LEU A 179 4.36 13.83 -22.25
N ASP A 180 4.73 15.11 -22.25
CA ASP A 180 6.12 15.57 -22.20
C ASP A 180 6.80 15.12 -20.90
N GLN A 181 6.15 15.37 -19.75
CA GLN A 181 6.66 14.96 -18.44
C GLN A 181 6.83 13.45 -18.31
N LEU A 182 5.93 12.65 -18.89
CA LEU A 182 6.03 11.19 -18.86
C LEU A 182 7.14 10.68 -19.79
N SER A 183 7.43 11.38 -20.89
CA SER A 183 8.47 11.02 -21.84
C SER A 183 9.87 11.33 -21.30
N ASP A 184 10.06 12.49 -20.67
CA ASP A 184 11.31 12.88 -20.00
C ASP A 184 11.66 11.97 -18.81
N LEU A 185 10.64 11.41 -18.14
CA LEU A 185 10.84 10.46 -17.05
C LEU A 185 11.50 9.16 -17.53
N ASP A 186 11.25 8.74 -18.77
CA ASP A 186 11.84 7.53 -19.35
C ASP A 186 13.32 7.74 -19.73
N GLU A 187 13.68 8.96 -20.17
CA GLU A 187 15.09 9.32 -20.42
C GLU A 187 15.91 9.41 -19.12
N THR A 188 15.34 9.94 -18.05
CA THR A 188 16.04 10.02 -16.75
C THR A 188 16.21 8.66 -16.06
N SER A 189 15.28 7.72 -16.29
CA SER A 189 15.39 6.32 -15.87
C SER A 189 16.52 5.59 -16.62
N ASN A 190 16.60 5.74 -17.93
CA ASN A 190 17.67 5.14 -18.75
C ASN A 190 19.06 5.74 -18.44
N ARG A 191 19.13 7.02 -18.06
CA ARG A 191 20.40 7.65 -17.69
C ARG A 191 20.95 7.17 -16.34
N ARG A 192 20.07 6.86 -15.37
CA ARG A 192 20.47 6.26 -14.08
C ARG A 192 20.92 4.81 -14.22
N SER A 193 20.24 4.03 -15.06
CA SER A 193 20.65 2.64 -15.37
C SER A 193 22.04 2.57 -16.04
N SER A 194 22.37 3.58 -16.86
CA SER A 194 23.65 3.63 -17.60
C SER A 194 24.86 4.10 -16.77
N GLN A 195 24.65 4.71 -15.60
CA GLN A 195 25.74 5.17 -14.73
C GLN A 195 26.22 4.11 -13.73
N GLU A 196 25.40 3.11 -13.39
CA GLU A 196 25.82 1.99 -12.52
C GLU A 196 26.66 0.93 -13.24
N THR A 197 26.73 0.95 -14.58
CA THR A 197 27.50 -0.03 -15.36
C THR A 197 28.95 0.36 -15.63
N ASN A 198 29.38 1.57 -15.22
CA ASN A 198 30.73 2.11 -15.50
C ASN A 198 31.53 2.42 -14.22
N MET A 199 31.44 1.54 -13.22
CA MET A 199 32.44 1.43 -12.16
C MET A 199 32.81 -0.04 -11.95
N ILE A 200 33.69 -0.54 -12.82
CA ILE A 200 34.56 -1.70 -12.57
C ILE A 200 36.00 -1.18 -12.60
#